data_AF-A0A382XSC3-F1
#
_entry.id   AF-A0A382XSC3-F1
#
_cell.length_a   1.000
_cell.length_b   1.000
_cell.length_c   1.000
_cell.angle_alpha   90.00
_cell.angle_beta   90.00
_cell.angle_gamma   90.00
#
_symmetry.space_group_name_H-M   'P 1'
#
loop_
_entity.id
_entity.type
_entity.pdbx_description
1 polymer ?
#
loop_
_entity_poly.entity_id
_entity_poly.type
_entity_poly.pdbx_seq_one_letter_code
_entity_poly.pdbx_strand_id
1 'polypeptide(L)' 'MFITDLSIRRPVVSSVFSLILIVFGIFVFWKLPVRELPSGLQPPVVQIQVDYKSAAAPIIDQEVTQVIE' A
#
# COMPACT_ATOMS: atom_id res chain seq x y z
N MET A 1 -9.79 -32.79 -24.75
CA MET A 1 -9.31 -31.80 -23.75
C MET A 1 -10.12 -30.53 -23.97
N PHE A 2 -11.18 -30.29 -23.18
CA PHE A 2 -12.23 -29.33 -23.54
C PHE A 2 -11.74 -27.88 -23.83
N ILE A 3 -10.78 -27.39 -23.04
CA ILE A 3 -10.20 -26.04 -23.22
C ILE A 3 -9.42 -25.95 -24.53
N THR A 4 -8.59 -26.96 -24.82
CA THR A 4 -7.78 -27.03 -26.03
C THR A 4 -8.66 -27.19 -27.28
N ASP A 5 -9.68 -28.05 -27.22
CA ASP A 5 -10.64 -28.28 -28.30
C ASP A 5 -11.45 -27.01 -28.63
N LEU A 6 -11.88 -26.25 -27.62
CA LEU A 6 -12.60 -24.98 -27.79
C LEU A 6 -11.69 -23.90 -28.41
N SER A 7 -10.44 -23.82 -27.94
CA SER A 7 -9.43 -22.87 -28.43
C SER A 7 -9.10 -23.10 -29.92
N ILE A 8 -8.95 -24.36 -30.31
CA ILE A 8 -8.60 -24.75 -31.69
C ILE A 8 -9.80 -24.60 -32.63
N ARG A 9 -11.02 -24.91 -32.16
CA ARG A 9 -12.23 -24.85 -32.99
C ARG A 9 -12.73 -23.43 -33.26
N ARG A 10 -12.42 -22.47 -32.40
CA ARG A 10 -12.69 -21.03 -32.61
C ARG A 10 -11.46 -20.18 -32.31
N PRO A 11 -10.46 -20.15 -33.21
CA PRO A 11 -9.16 -19.50 -32.98
C PRO A 11 -9.26 -17.98 -32.76
N VAL A 12 -10.33 -17.36 -33.27
CA VAL A 12 -10.61 -15.93 -33.07
C VAL A 12 -10.85 -15.62 -31.60
N VAL A 13 -11.61 -16.45 -30.87
CA VAL A 13 -11.95 -16.20 -29.46
C VAL A 13 -10.69 -16.22 -28.59
N SER A 14 -9.82 -17.22 -28.78
CA SER A 14 -8.57 -17.34 -28.05
C SER A 14 -7.60 -16.19 -28.33
N SER A 15 -7.56 -15.74 -29.58
CA SER A 15 -6.72 -14.60 -29.98
C SER A 15 -7.22 -13.29 -29.35
N VAL A 16 -8.53 -13.08 -29.28
CA VAL A 16 -9.14 -11.91 -28.62
C VAL A 16 -8.82 -11.89 -27.13
N PHE A 17 -8.96 -13.02 -26.43
CA PHE A 17 -8.60 -13.10 -25.02
C PHE A 17 -7.10 -12.82 -24.77
N SER A 18 -6.22 -13.34 -25.64
CA SER A 18 -4.78 -13.05 -25.56
C SER A 18 -4.50 -11.56 -25.77
N LEU A 19 -5.12 -10.93 -26.76
CA LEU A 19 -5.00 -9.49 -27.03
C LEU A 19 -5.52 -8.63 -25.87
N ILE A 20 -6.65 -9.00 -25.26
CA ILE A 20 -7.19 -8.30 -24.09
C ILE A 20 -6.19 -8.33 -22.93
N LEU A 21 -5.57 -9.48 -22.66
CA LEU A 21 -4.57 -9.60 -21.60
C LEU A 21 -3.34 -8.74 -21.88
N ILE A 22 -2.87 -8.68 -23.13
CA ILE A 22 -1.72 -7.84 -23.51
C ILE A 22 -2.06 -6.36 -23.32
N VAL A 23 -3.20 -5.91 -23.85
CA VAL A 23 -3.63 -4.50 -23.75
C VAL A 23 -3.84 -4.11 -22.29
N PHE A 24 -4.48 -4.97 -21.51
CA PHE A 24 -4.69 -4.74 -20.08
C PHE A 24 -3.37 -4.70 -19.31
N GLY A 25 -2.43 -5.60 -19.62
CA GLY A 25 -1.10 -5.62 -19.00
C GLY A 25 -0.33 -4.33 -19.24
N ILE A 26 -0.34 -3.81 -20.47
CA ILE A 26 0.30 -2.53 -20.82
C ILE A 26 -0.37 -1.37 -20.06
N PHE A 27 -1.71 -1.37 -19.99
CA PHE A 27 -2.45 -0.33 -19.28
C PHE A 27 -2.13 -0.30 -17.78
N VAL A 28 -2.09 -1.47 -17.14
CA VAL A 28 -1.76 -1.60 -15.71
C VAL A 28 -0.30 -1.22 -15.45
N PHE A 29 0.62 -1.57 -16.35
CA PHE A 29 2.03 -1.22 -16.23
C PHE A 29 2.25 0.29 -16.11
N TRP A 30 1.52 1.11 -16.89
CA TRP A 30 1.60 2.57 -16.77
C TRP A 30 0.90 3.14 -15.53
N LYS A 31 -0.04 2.39 -14.94
CA LYS A 31 -0.76 2.81 -13.74
C LYS A 31 -0.05 2.42 -12.45
N LEU A 32 1.01 1.62 -12.51
CA LEU A 32 1.76 1.25 -11.31
C LEU A 32 2.49 2.48 -10.76
N PRO A 33 2.23 2.88 -9.50
CA PRO A 33 2.98 3.95 -8.87
C PRO A 33 4.41 3.48 -8.62
N VAL A 34 5.37 4.10 -9.30
CA VAL A 34 6.79 3.89 -9.02
C VAL A 34 7.11 4.61 -7.72
N ARG A 35 7.31 3.84 -6.64
CA ARG A 35 7.72 4.34 -5.33
C ARG A 35 9.18 3.93 -5.11
N GLU A 36 10.03 4.89 -4.76
CA GLU A 36 11.46 4.64 -4.48
C GLU A 36 11.68 3.81 -3.21
N LEU A 37 10.72 3.87 -2.29
CA LEU A 37 10.73 3.15 -1.01
C LEU A 37 9.37 2.47 -0.81
N PRO A 38 9.33 1.19 -0.39
CA PRO A 38 8.08 0.55 0.00
C PRO A 38 7.47 1.30 1.20
N SER A 39 6.19 1.62 1.10
CA SER A 39 5.43 2.20 2.22
C SER A 39 5.43 1.21 3.38
N GLY A 40 5.97 1.62 4.54
CA GLY A 40 6.08 0.78 5.73
C GLY A 40 7.46 0.73 6.38
N LEU A 41 8.46 1.44 5.84
CA LEU A 41 9.82 1.47 6.42
C LEU A 41 10.01 2.48 7.56
N GLN A 42 9.04 3.36 7.81
CA GLN A 42 9.06 4.24 8.97
C GLN A 42 7.92 3.84 9.92
N PRO A 43 8.21 3.43 11.18
CA PRO A 43 7.17 3.31 12.18
C PRO A 43 6.44 4.66 12.31
N PRO A 44 5.10 4.68 12.43
CA PRO A 44 4.38 5.93 12.61
C PRO A 44 4.79 6.55 13.94
N VAL A 45 5.60 7.61 13.89
CA VAL A 45 6.02 8.34 15.09
C VAL A 45 4.93 9.36 15.41
N VAL A 46 4.22 9.13 16.51
CA VAL A 46 3.28 10.10 17.08
C VAL A 46 4.07 10.98 18.06
N GLN A 47 4.22 12.25 17.75
CA GLN A 47 4.92 13.21 18.62
C GLN A 47 3.91 13.95 19.47
N ILE A 48 3.97 13.77 20.79
CA ILE A 48 3.16 14.51 21.75
C ILE A 48 4.06 15.56 22.41
N GLN A 49 3.76 16.84 22.19
CA GLN A 49 4.45 17.97 22.82
C GLN A 49 3.51 18.58 23.84
N VAL A 50 3.90 18.59 25.11
CA VAL A 50 3.16 19.29 26.17
C VAL A 50 4.06 20.38 26.75
N ASP A 51 3.65 21.63 26.59
CA ASP A 51 4.31 22.77 27.20
C ASP A 51 3.65 23.05 28.55
N TYR A 52 4.33 22.71 29.64
CA TYR A 52 3.90 23.00 31.00
C TYR A 52 4.88 23.94 31.69
N LYS A 53 4.52 25.21 31.77
CA LYS A 53 5.36 26.25 32.38
C LYS A 53 5.21 26.22 33.91
N SER A 54 6.34 26.14 34.61
CA SER A 54 6.50 26.26 36.07
C SER A 54 6.36 25.01 36.95
N ALA A 55 6.55 23.79 36.42
CA ALA A 55 6.70 22.58 37.25
C ALA A 55 8.13 22.02 37.21
N ALA A 56 8.58 21.45 38.32
CA ALA A 56 9.83 20.70 38.37
C ALA A 56 9.71 19.43 37.50
N ALA A 57 10.81 19.02 36.85
CA ALA A 57 10.84 17.85 35.97
C ALA A 57 10.16 16.56 36.54
N PRO A 58 10.25 16.25 37.85
CA PRO A 58 9.58 15.07 38.41
C PRO A 58 8.05 15.18 38.46
N ILE A 59 7.51 16.40 38.58
CA ILE A 59 6.07 16.66 38.67
C ILE A 59 5.43 16.54 37.28
N ILE A 60 6.13 17.02 36.23
CA ILE A 60 5.66 16.90 34.84
C ILE A 60 5.58 15.42 34.43
N ASP A 61 6.55 14.61 34.86
CA ASP A 61 6.57 13.18 34.56
C ASP A 61 5.37 12.44 35.20
N GLN A 62 5.06 12.74 36.46
CA GLN A 62 3.95 12.11 37.20
C GLN A 62 2.57 12.57 36.73
N GLU A 63 2.39 13.85 36.42
CA GLU A 63 1.07 14.42 36.11
C GLU A 63 0.74 14.42 34.61
N VAL A 64 1.75 14.45 33.74
CA VAL A 64 1.57 14.59 32.29
C VAL A 64 2.05 13.36 31.53
N THR A 65 3.30 12.91 31.73
CA THR A 65 3.82 11.74 30.99
C THR A 65 3.07 10.47 31.37
N GLN A 66 2.86 10.20 32.65
CA GLN A 66 2.20 8.96 33.11
C GLN A 66 0.70 8.86 32.76
N VAL A 67 0.04 10.00 32.49
CA VAL A 67 -1.36 10.01 32.03
C VAL A 67 -1.46 9.81 30.51
N ILE A 68 -0.39 10.13 29.77
CA ILE A 68 -0.34 10.11 28.31
C ILE A 68 0.29 8.81 27.76
N GLU A 69 1.14 8.12 28.54
CA GLU A 69 1.55 6.72 28.30
C GLU A 69 0.35 5.74 28.33
#